data_AF-A0A5P9D6Z3-F1
#
_entry.id   AF-A0A5P9D6Z3-F1
#
_cell.length_a   1.000
_cell.length_b   1.000
_cell.length_c   1.000
_cell.angle_alpha   90.00
_cell.angle_beta   90.00
_cell.angle_gamma   90.00
#
_symmetry.space_group_name_H-M   'P 1'
#
loop_
_entity.id
_entity.type
_entity.pdbx_description
1 polymer ?
#
loop_
_entity_poly.entity_id
_entity_poly.type
_entity_poly.pdbx_seq_one_letter_code
_entity_poly.pdbx_strand_id
1 'polypeptide(L)'
;MSRYDRIRRAGSARANLYNEITNKIIAELEEGRVPWVQPWGTSAAKAPLGLPKNASTGRSYSGINVLLLWGALVQHGFPGQGWLTFRQALSLGGNVRKGERGTTVVYADNFVPEDEKKRARETGEEAQAIPFLKRFTVFNTAQCEGLPDDIAVTIPPPPPGLIEPKVEALIRAIGIDFRIGGDKAFYVPTDDYVVVPPPQAYFEPINWHRTALHEIGHASGHHCRLNRDLSGSFGSKKYAFEELIAEQISAFCCASLGIVPTVRHADYTGFWLDVLREDSRAIVRAASQASKAADWILSFLSDETGAADTATCDRRAA
;
A
#
# COMPACT_ATOMS: atom_id res chain seq x y z
N MET A 1 -41.68 -31.99 2.76
CA MET A 1 -40.19 -32.07 2.74
C MET A 1 -39.67 -31.13 1.67
N SER A 2 -39.08 -30.00 2.04
CA SER A 2 -38.39 -29.10 1.10
C SER A 2 -37.30 -28.35 1.86
N ARG A 3 -36.05 -28.80 1.72
CA ARG A 3 -34.85 -28.07 2.14
C ARG A 3 -34.10 -27.70 0.87
N TYR A 4 -34.47 -26.57 0.29
CA TYR A 4 -33.75 -25.96 -0.82
C TYR A 4 -32.46 -25.30 -0.32
N ASP A 5 -31.36 -26.01 -0.48
CA ASP A 5 -30.11 -25.58 -1.12
C ASP A 5 -29.78 -24.06 -1.13
N ARG A 6 -29.38 -23.52 0.04
CA ARG A 6 -29.00 -22.10 0.20
C ARG A 6 -27.51 -21.84 0.46
N ILE A 7 -26.61 -22.81 0.29
CA ILE A 7 -25.26 -22.72 0.88
C ILE A 7 -24.09 -22.46 -0.11
N ARG A 8 -24.21 -22.56 -1.45
CA ARG A 8 -23.01 -22.51 -2.33
C ARG A 8 -22.65 -21.20 -3.06
N ARG A 9 -23.45 -20.13 -3.02
CA ARG A 9 -23.15 -18.90 -3.82
C ARG A 9 -22.16 -17.90 -3.19
N ALA A 10 -22.10 -17.80 -1.87
CA ALA A 10 -21.31 -16.73 -1.22
C ALA A 10 -19.77 -16.97 -1.27
N GLY A 11 -19.31 -18.23 -1.30
CA GLY A 11 -17.89 -18.56 -1.40
C GLY A 11 -17.27 -18.18 -2.74
N SER A 12 -18.02 -18.38 -3.84
CA SER A 12 -17.59 -18.06 -5.20
C SER A 12 -17.41 -16.54 -5.39
N ALA A 13 -18.34 -15.72 -4.91
CA ALA A 13 -18.26 -14.25 -5.05
C ALA A 13 -17.09 -13.62 -4.26
N ARG A 14 -16.66 -14.23 -3.15
CA ARG A 14 -15.52 -13.76 -2.34
C ARG A 14 -14.18 -14.12 -2.95
N ALA A 15 -14.02 -15.36 -3.42
CA ALA A 15 -12.86 -15.78 -4.20
C ALA A 15 -12.72 -14.91 -5.46
N ASN A 16 -13.85 -14.51 -6.04
CA ASN A 16 -13.89 -13.65 -7.22
C ASN A 16 -13.25 -12.27 -7.00
N LEU A 17 -13.43 -11.62 -5.85
CA LEU A 17 -12.85 -10.29 -5.61
C LEU A 17 -11.32 -10.32 -5.46
N TYR A 18 -10.79 -11.30 -4.72
CA TYR A 18 -9.33 -11.50 -4.65
C TYR A 18 -8.75 -11.79 -6.04
N ASN A 19 -9.41 -12.66 -6.81
CA ASN A 19 -9.00 -12.97 -8.17
C ASN A 19 -9.07 -11.74 -9.09
N GLU A 20 -10.12 -10.94 -9.03
CA GLU A 20 -10.29 -9.73 -9.85
C GLU A 20 -9.16 -8.71 -9.59
N ILE A 21 -8.86 -8.44 -8.32
CA ILE A 21 -7.76 -7.55 -7.94
C ILE A 21 -6.44 -8.11 -8.44
N THR A 22 -6.16 -9.39 -8.15
CA THR A 22 -4.87 -10.00 -8.49
C THR A 22 -4.67 -10.11 -10.00
N ASN A 23 -5.71 -10.46 -10.76
CA ASN A 23 -5.66 -10.51 -12.22
C ASN A 23 -5.41 -9.13 -12.83
N LYS A 24 -5.98 -8.07 -12.26
CA LYS A 24 -5.69 -6.69 -12.70
C LYS A 24 -4.20 -6.37 -12.52
N ILE A 25 -3.63 -6.71 -11.37
CA ILE A 25 -2.21 -6.48 -11.07
C ILE A 25 -1.31 -7.33 -11.97
N ILE A 26 -1.65 -8.59 -12.20
CA ILE A 26 -0.95 -9.47 -13.15
C ILE A 26 -0.96 -8.85 -14.55
N ALA A 27 -2.11 -8.38 -15.03
CA ALA A 27 -2.21 -7.77 -16.36
C ALA A 27 -1.34 -6.51 -16.48
N GLU A 28 -1.28 -5.65 -15.45
CA GLU A 28 -0.37 -4.50 -15.45
C GLU A 28 1.10 -4.95 -15.54
N LEU A 29 1.51 -5.94 -14.75
CA LEU A 29 2.87 -6.47 -14.75
C LEU A 29 3.25 -7.13 -16.10
N GLU A 30 2.33 -7.88 -16.71
CA GLU A 30 2.52 -8.50 -18.04
C GLU A 30 2.68 -7.46 -19.16
N GLU A 31 2.05 -6.29 -19.00
CA GLU A 31 2.22 -5.15 -19.89
C GLU A 31 3.45 -4.29 -19.54
N GLY A 32 4.33 -4.77 -18.64
CA GLY A 32 5.55 -4.08 -18.22
C GLY A 32 5.32 -2.89 -17.30
N ARG A 33 4.12 -2.73 -16.74
CA ARG A 33 3.78 -1.67 -15.79
C ARG A 33 3.79 -2.20 -14.38
N VAL A 34 4.61 -1.61 -13.53
CA VAL A 34 4.66 -1.97 -12.11
C VAL A 34 3.72 -1.07 -11.31
N PRO A 35 2.64 -1.59 -10.70
CA PRO A 35 1.56 -0.77 -10.13
C PRO A 35 1.98 0.14 -8.97
N TRP A 36 3.07 -0.20 -8.26
CA TRP A 36 3.63 0.61 -7.17
C TRP A 36 4.68 1.63 -7.64
N VAL A 37 5.10 1.60 -8.90
CA VAL A 37 5.97 2.64 -9.47
C VAL A 37 5.14 3.77 -10.05
N GLN A 38 4.21 3.47 -10.96
CA GLN A 38 3.45 4.43 -11.78
C GLN A 38 4.30 5.50 -12.49
N PRO A 39 3.83 6.07 -13.61
CA PRO A 39 4.62 7.05 -14.36
C PRO A 39 4.51 8.47 -13.76
N TRP A 40 4.82 8.64 -12.47
CA TRP A 40 4.75 9.93 -11.77
C TRP A 40 5.57 11.01 -12.48
N GLY A 41 5.07 12.25 -12.47
CA GLY A 41 5.79 13.39 -13.05
C GLY A 41 5.87 13.40 -14.58
N THR A 42 5.23 12.45 -15.26
CA THR A 42 5.05 12.46 -16.72
C THR A 42 3.70 13.09 -17.09
N SER A 43 3.50 13.41 -18.37
CA SER A 43 2.19 13.85 -18.88
C SER A 43 1.06 12.83 -18.64
N ALA A 44 1.40 11.56 -18.40
CA ALA A 44 0.47 10.49 -18.08
C ALA A 44 -0.04 10.54 -16.63
N ALA A 45 0.68 11.17 -15.70
CA ALA A 45 0.27 11.32 -14.30
C ALA A 45 0.14 12.80 -13.93
N LYS A 46 -1.08 13.34 -14.05
CA LYS A 46 -1.37 14.76 -13.79
C LYS A 46 -1.35 15.13 -12.31
N ALA A 47 -1.57 14.15 -11.41
CA ALA A 47 -1.58 14.41 -9.98
C ALA A 47 -0.18 14.55 -9.40
N PRO A 48 -0.03 15.33 -8.31
CA PRO A 48 1.20 15.31 -7.53
C PRO A 48 1.45 13.91 -6.95
N LEU A 49 2.73 13.59 -6.81
CA LEU A 49 3.18 12.39 -6.13
C LEU A 49 2.70 12.39 -4.67
N GLY A 50 2.15 11.27 -4.21
CA GLY A 50 1.72 11.09 -2.84
C GLY A 50 0.84 9.86 -2.65
N LEU A 51 0.57 9.50 -1.40
CA LEU A 51 -0.41 8.46 -1.09
C LEU A 51 -1.84 8.96 -1.35
N PRO A 52 -2.76 8.10 -1.82
CA PRO A 52 -4.18 8.43 -1.90
C PRO A 52 -4.73 8.73 -0.52
N LYS A 53 -5.59 9.74 -0.39
CA LYS A 53 -6.18 10.16 0.89
C LYS A 53 -7.69 10.26 0.80
N ASN A 54 -8.36 9.95 1.89
CA ASN A 54 -9.77 10.27 2.05
C ASN A 54 -9.89 11.79 2.28
N ALA A 55 -10.39 12.52 1.28
CA ALA A 55 -10.33 13.99 1.28
C ALA A 55 -11.17 14.62 2.40
N SER A 56 -12.17 13.90 2.94
CA SER A 56 -12.99 14.37 4.06
C SER A 56 -12.30 14.22 5.42
N THR A 57 -11.35 13.30 5.57
CA THR A 57 -10.73 12.98 6.87
C THR A 57 -9.23 13.24 6.91
N GLY A 58 -8.60 13.47 5.75
CA GLY A 58 -7.16 13.61 5.61
C GLY A 58 -6.37 12.29 5.71
N ARG A 59 -7.02 11.20 6.12
CA ARG A 59 -6.38 9.89 6.31
C ARG A 59 -5.93 9.28 4.99
N SER A 60 -4.70 8.79 4.94
CA SER A 60 -4.18 8.04 3.81
C SER A 60 -4.83 6.66 3.72
N TYR A 61 -5.13 6.22 2.49
CA TYR A 61 -5.51 4.84 2.22
C TYR A 61 -4.32 3.92 2.44
N SER A 62 -4.61 2.67 2.80
CA SER A 62 -3.60 1.64 3.08
C SER A 62 -3.85 0.35 2.31
N GLY A 63 -2.84 -0.52 2.30
CA GLY A 63 -2.84 -1.81 1.66
C GLY A 63 -3.07 -1.73 0.16
N ILE A 64 -3.84 -2.68 -0.35
CA ILE A 64 -4.13 -2.80 -1.77
C ILE A 64 -4.85 -1.57 -2.35
N ASN A 65 -5.54 -0.79 -1.52
CA ASN A 65 -6.24 0.41 -1.98
C ASN A 65 -5.28 1.48 -2.51
N VAL A 66 -4.04 1.52 -2.02
CA VAL A 66 -3.01 2.41 -2.57
C VAL A 66 -2.80 2.12 -4.05
N LEU A 67 -2.57 0.85 -4.40
CA LEU A 67 -2.34 0.43 -5.79
C LEU A 67 -3.59 0.61 -6.65
N LEU A 68 -4.77 0.27 -6.14
CA LEU A 68 -6.03 0.42 -6.88
C LEU A 68 -6.31 1.88 -7.24
N LEU A 69 -6.09 2.80 -6.30
CA LEU A 69 -6.36 4.22 -6.49
C LEU A 69 -5.28 4.90 -7.34
N TRP A 70 -4.01 4.53 -7.18
CA TRP A 70 -2.94 4.97 -8.06
C TRP A 70 -3.16 4.54 -9.52
N GLY A 71 -3.55 3.28 -9.74
CA GLY A 71 -3.90 2.81 -11.07
C GLY A 71 -5.09 3.57 -11.66
N ALA A 72 -6.14 3.84 -10.88
CA ALA A 72 -7.29 4.63 -11.32
C ALA A 72 -6.92 6.09 -11.64
N LEU A 73 -6.04 6.70 -10.84
CA LEU A 73 -5.55 8.06 -11.05
C LEU A 73 -4.86 8.19 -12.40
N VAL A 74 -3.96 7.27 -12.73
CA VAL A 74 -3.23 7.27 -14.01
C VAL A 74 -4.18 6.94 -15.16
N GLN A 75 -5.00 5.90 -15.02
CA GLN A 75 -5.94 5.46 -16.05
C GLN A 75 -6.92 6.56 -16.47
N HIS A 76 -7.40 7.36 -15.52
CA HIS A 76 -8.39 8.41 -15.77
C HIS A 76 -7.78 9.82 -15.84
N GLY A 77 -6.47 9.96 -15.61
CA GLY A 77 -5.77 11.24 -15.63
C GLY A 77 -6.29 12.22 -14.56
N PHE A 78 -6.65 11.71 -13.38
CA PHE A 78 -7.12 12.55 -12.28
C PHE A 78 -6.00 13.47 -11.76
N PRO A 79 -6.31 14.73 -11.40
CA PRO A 79 -5.31 15.73 -11.01
C PRO A 79 -4.91 15.69 -9.54
N GLY A 80 -5.53 14.84 -8.71
CA GLY A 80 -5.30 14.83 -7.27
C GLY A 80 -5.45 13.45 -6.64
N GLN A 81 -4.87 13.30 -5.44
CA GLN A 81 -4.89 12.08 -4.63
C GLN A 81 -6.09 12.03 -3.65
N GLY A 82 -7.02 12.98 -3.75
CA GLY A 82 -8.19 13.07 -2.86
C GLY A 82 -9.34 12.20 -3.35
N TRP A 83 -9.88 11.37 -2.46
CA TRP A 83 -11.00 10.48 -2.75
C TRP A 83 -12.10 10.60 -1.70
N LEU A 84 -13.34 10.46 -2.14
CA LEU A 84 -14.54 10.58 -1.31
C LEU A 84 -15.53 9.48 -1.66
N THR A 85 -16.25 8.95 -0.68
CA THR A 85 -17.50 8.24 -0.98
C THR A 85 -18.57 9.24 -1.45
N PHE A 86 -19.58 8.75 -2.17
CA PHE A 86 -20.72 9.58 -2.59
C PHE A 86 -21.37 10.32 -1.40
N ARG A 87 -21.52 9.64 -0.26
CA ARG A 87 -22.09 10.24 0.96
C ARG A 87 -21.19 11.32 1.55
N GLN A 88 -19.87 11.14 1.50
CA GLN A 88 -18.93 12.15 1.98
C GLN A 88 -18.95 13.40 1.09
N ALA A 89 -19.02 13.23 -0.24
CA ALA A 89 -19.16 14.37 -1.15
C ALA A 89 -20.42 15.20 -0.82
N LEU A 90 -21.56 14.52 -0.61
CA LEU A 90 -22.81 15.17 -0.17
C LEU A 90 -22.69 15.87 1.18
N SER A 91 -22.04 15.24 2.17
CA SER A 91 -21.88 15.86 3.50
C SER A 91 -20.98 17.09 3.50
N LEU A 92 -20.09 17.21 2.51
CA LEU A 92 -19.24 18.38 2.30
C LEU A 92 -19.93 19.48 1.47
N GLY A 93 -21.21 19.30 1.10
CA GLY A 93 -21.96 20.26 0.28
C GLY A 93 -21.78 20.10 -1.24
N GLY A 94 -20.92 19.19 -1.67
CA GLY A 94 -20.72 18.86 -3.07
C GLY A 94 -21.57 17.68 -3.55
N ASN A 95 -21.43 17.31 -4.81
CA ASN A 95 -22.07 16.14 -5.39
C ASN A 95 -21.17 15.48 -6.44
N VAL A 96 -21.32 14.19 -6.66
CA VAL A 96 -20.66 13.51 -7.78
C VAL A 96 -21.39 13.90 -9.07
N ARG A 97 -20.65 14.34 -10.09
CA ARG A 97 -21.25 14.75 -11.37
C ARG A 97 -21.99 13.59 -12.02
N LYS A 98 -23.10 13.91 -12.70
CA LYS A 98 -23.94 12.92 -13.37
C LYS A 98 -23.13 12.17 -14.45
N GLY A 99 -23.13 10.83 -14.37
CA GLY A 99 -22.47 9.96 -15.34
C GLY A 99 -21.07 9.51 -14.95
N GLU A 100 -20.48 10.08 -13.89
CA GLU A 100 -19.20 9.65 -13.34
C GLU A 100 -19.27 8.22 -12.80
N ARG A 101 -18.18 7.45 -13.00
CA ARG A 101 -18.03 6.10 -12.46
C ARG A 101 -17.01 6.12 -11.34
N GLY A 102 -17.37 5.54 -10.20
CA GLY A 102 -16.46 5.45 -9.05
C GLY A 102 -15.46 4.31 -9.17
N THR A 103 -14.38 4.42 -8.42
CA THR A 103 -13.34 3.41 -8.25
C THR A 103 -13.69 2.50 -7.08
N THR A 104 -13.48 1.20 -7.26
CA THR A 104 -13.68 0.23 -6.17
C THR A 104 -12.46 0.20 -5.25
N VAL A 105 -12.70 0.36 -3.96
CA VAL A 105 -11.73 0.07 -2.87
C VAL A 105 -12.27 -1.07 -2.01
N VAL A 106 -11.40 -1.70 -1.23
CA VAL A 106 -11.76 -2.84 -0.39
C VAL A 106 -11.41 -2.62 1.08
N TYR A 107 -12.25 -3.15 1.96
CA TYR A 107 -12.02 -3.18 3.39
C TYR A 107 -12.02 -4.63 3.88
N ALA A 108 -10.99 -5.03 4.61
CA ALA A 108 -10.90 -6.36 5.21
C ALA A 108 -11.75 -6.43 6.49
N ASP A 109 -12.61 -7.43 6.57
CA ASP A 109 -13.45 -7.69 7.73
C ASP A 109 -13.52 -9.20 8.00
N ASN A 110 -13.95 -9.56 9.20
CA ASN A 110 -14.05 -10.95 9.65
C ASN A 110 -15.51 -11.28 9.98
N PHE A 111 -15.93 -12.49 9.67
CA PHE A 111 -17.21 -13.00 10.18
C PHE A 111 -17.01 -14.40 10.76
N VAL A 112 -17.71 -14.71 11.85
CA VAL A 112 -17.68 -16.03 12.46
C VAL A 112 -18.93 -16.79 12.02
N PRO A 113 -18.82 -17.95 11.33
CA PRO A 113 -19.96 -18.80 10.99
C PRO A 113 -20.73 -19.25 12.24
N GLU A 114 -22.06 -19.42 12.15
CA GLU A 114 -22.87 -19.87 13.30
C GLU A 114 -22.47 -21.26 13.80
N ASP A 115 -22.13 -22.18 12.89
CA ASP A 115 -21.65 -23.52 13.25
C ASP A 115 -20.34 -23.45 14.06
N GLU A 116 -19.48 -22.48 13.74
CA GLU A 116 -18.21 -22.27 14.43
C GLU A 116 -18.41 -21.61 15.80
N LYS A 117 -19.37 -20.68 15.91
CA LYS A 117 -19.82 -20.16 17.22
C LYS A 117 -20.38 -21.28 18.10
N LYS A 118 -21.12 -22.23 17.50
CA LYS A 118 -21.68 -23.37 18.22
C LYS A 118 -20.59 -24.32 18.68
N ARG A 119 -19.64 -24.68 17.82
CA ARG A 119 -18.46 -25.49 18.16
C ARG A 119 -17.67 -24.88 19.31
N ALA A 120 -17.39 -23.57 19.25
CA ALA A 120 -16.69 -22.85 20.30
C ALA A 120 -17.42 -22.92 21.65
N ARG A 121 -18.76 -22.78 21.66
CA ARG A 121 -19.57 -22.93 22.88
C ARG A 121 -19.55 -24.35 23.46
N GLU A 122 -19.51 -25.37 22.61
CA GLU A 122 -19.54 -26.78 23.03
C GLU A 122 -18.17 -27.28 23.49
N THR A 123 -17.08 -26.79 22.89
CA THR A 123 -15.71 -27.25 23.15
C THR A 123 -14.94 -26.35 24.12
N GLY A 124 -15.38 -25.11 24.33
CA GLY A 124 -14.63 -24.10 25.08
C GLY A 124 -13.48 -23.48 24.30
N GLU A 125 -13.28 -23.86 23.04
CA GLU A 125 -12.25 -23.28 22.16
C GLU A 125 -12.70 -21.96 21.52
N GLU A 126 -11.74 -21.17 21.02
CA GLU A 126 -12.06 -19.93 20.30
C GLU A 126 -12.72 -20.20 18.94
N ALA A 127 -13.70 -19.36 18.59
CA ALA A 127 -14.42 -19.45 17.33
C ALA A 127 -13.56 -18.90 16.18
N GLN A 128 -13.34 -19.72 15.15
CA GLN A 128 -12.56 -19.32 13.98
C GLN A 128 -13.33 -18.32 13.10
N ALA A 129 -12.78 -17.12 12.95
CA ALA A 129 -13.32 -16.12 12.04
C ALA A 129 -12.82 -16.34 10.62
N ILE A 130 -13.70 -16.14 9.64
CA ILE A 130 -13.37 -16.19 8.22
C ILE A 130 -13.16 -14.76 7.70
N PRO A 131 -11.96 -14.43 7.18
CA PRO A 131 -11.69 -13.11 6.60
C PRO A 131 -12.36 -12.95 5.23
N PHE A 132 -12.81 -11.74 4.94
CA PHE A 132 -13.37 -11.36 3.65
C PHE A 132 -13.13 -9.88 3.32
N LEU A 133 -13.29 -9.53 2.05
CA LEU A 133 -13.20 -8.15 1.59
C LEU A 133 -14.61 -7.60 1.30
N LYS A 134 -14.91 -6.42 1.83
CA LYS A 134 -16.07 -5.60 1.49
C LYS A 134 -15.68 -4.59 0.43
N ARG A 135 -16.50 -4.43 -0.61
CA ARG A 135 -16.31 -3.38 -1.63
C ARG A 135 -16.93 -2.08 -1.17
N PHE A 136 -16.23 -0.99 -1.43
CA PHE A 136 -16.74 0.37 -1.36
C PHE A 136 -16.44 1.08 -2.67
N THR A 137 -17.25 2.07 -2.99
CA THR A 137 -17.05 2.92 -4.18
C THR A 137 -16.69 4.31 -3.73
N VAL A 138 -15.55 4.77 -4.22
CA VAL A 138 -15.02 6.12 -3.99
C VAL A 138 -14.89 6.86 -5.32
N PHE A 139 -14.92 8.17 -5.26
CA PHE A 139 -14.83 9.08 -6.38
C PHE A 139 -13.67 10.03 -6.11
N ASN A 140 -12.87 10.32 -7.13
CA ASN A 140 -11.85 11.34 -7.00
C ASN A 140 -12.52 12.70 -6.76
N THR A 141 -11.88 13.62 -6.03
CA THR A 141 -12.42 14.97 -5.83
C THR A 141 -12.69 15.67 -7.16
N ALA A 142 -11.90 15.39 -8.18
CA ALA A 142 -12.10 15.91 -9.54
C ALA A 142 -13.36 15.37 -10.24
N GLN A 143 -14.02 14.34 -9.72
CA GLN A 143 -15.30 13.82 -10.21
C GLN A 143 -16.51 14.51 -9.55
N CYS A 144 -16.27 15.35 -8.55
CA CYS A 144 -17.30 16.04 -7.80
C CYS A 144 -17.43 17.50 -8.28
N GLU A 145 -18.59 18.11 -8.00
CA GLU A 145 -18.89 19.52 -8.17
C GLU A 145 -19.37 20.11 -6.84
N GLY A 146 -19.19 21.41 -6.62
CA GLY A 146 -19.62 22.10 -5.40
C GLY A 146 -18.88 21.69 -4.12
N LEU A 147 -17.71 21.05 -4.22
CA LEU A 147 -16.86 20.80 -3.06
C LEU A 147 -16.21 22.12 -2.57
N PRO A 148 -15.99 22.26 -1.26
CA PRO A 148 -15.19 23.34 -0.69
C PRO A 148 -13.77 23.38 -1.29
N ASP A 149 -13.22 24.59 -1.46
CA ASP A 149 -11.92 24.80 -2.11
C ASP A 149 -10.77 24.10 -1.35
N ASP A 150 -10.85 24.01 -0.02
CA ASP A 150 -9.86 23.36 0.85
C ASP A 150 -9.80 21.83 0.67
N ILE A 151 -10.88 21.20 0.20
CA ILE A 151 -10.94 19.76 -0.12
C ILE A 151 -10.34 19.46 -1.49
N ALA A 152 -10.40 20.43 -2.41
CA ALA A 152 -9.92 20.29 -3.78
C ALA A 152 -8.41 20.62 -3.95
N VAL A 153 -7.73 21.06 -2.89
CA VAL A 153 -6.33 21.51 -2.97
C VAL A 153 -5.38 20.35 -3.25
N THR A 154 -4.61 20.50 -4.32
CA THR A 154 -3.43 19.67 -4.59
C THR A 154 -2.24 20.25 -3.81
N ILE A 155 -1.63 19.44 -2.95
CA ILE A 155 -0.41 19.85 -2.23
C ILE A 155 0.74 19.87 -3.25
N PRO A 156 1.48 20.98 -3.39
CA PRO A 156 2.64 21.03 -4.27
C PRO A 156 3.73 20.08 -3.76
N PRO A 157 4.55 19.51 -4.65
CA PRO A 157 5.67 18.66 -4.23
C PRO A 157 6.65 19.47 -3.36
N PRO A 158 7.32 18.82 -2.40
CA PRO A 158 8.34 19.50 -1.61
C PRO A 158 9.44 20.06 -2.54
N PRO A 159 9.97 21.27 -2.25
CA PRO A 159 11.09 21.84 -2.97
C PRO A 159 12.28 20.87 -3.07
N PRO A 160 12.99 20.83 -4.21
CA PRO A 160 14.24 20.08 -4.33
C PRO A 160 15.24 20.47 -3.22
N GLY A 161 15.90 19.49 -2.60
CA GLY A 161 16.85 19.69 -1.51
C GLY A 161 16.26 19.66 -0.09
N LEU A 162 14.92 19.62 0.06
CA LEU A 162 14.27 19.36 1.36
C LEU A 162 13.97 17.87 1.58
N ILE A 163 14.05 17.06 0.53
CA ILE A 163 13.70 15.64 0.58
C ILE A 163 14.83 14.84 1.22
N GLU A 164 16.05 14.97 0.70
CA GLU A 164 17.21 14.17 1.10
C GLU A 164 17.54 14.31 2.60
N PRO A 165 17.60 15.53 3.20
CA PRO A 165 17.83 15.68 4.63
C PRO A 165 16.76 14.99 5.48
N LYS A 166 15.50 14.97 5.01
CA LYS A 166 14.38 14.31 5.70
C LYS A 166 14.55 12.79 5.68
N VAL A 167 15.00 12.21 4.56
CA VAL A 167 15.28 10.78 4.49
C VAL A 167 16.48 10.41 5.37
N GLU A 168 17.56 11.18 5.34
CA GLU A 168 18.73 10.92 6.19
C GLU A 168 18.38 11.02 7.69
N ALA A 169 17.58 12.01 8.08
CA ALA A 169 17.07 12.13 9.44
C ALA A 169 16.20 10.93 9.82
N LEU A 170 15.33 10.46 8.91
CA LEU A 170 14.51 9.28 9.09
C LEU A 170 15.36 8.03 9.31
N ILE A 171 16.36 7.78 8.46
CA ILE A 171 17.29 6.64 8.59
C ILE A 171 17.96 6.64 9.97
N ARG A 172 18.43 7.81 10.43
CA ARG A 172 19.03 7.95 11.77
C ARG A 172 18.01 7.69 12.89
N ALA A 173 16.79 8.20 12.76
CA ALA A 173 15.77 8.11 13.80
C ALA A 173 15.24 6.68 14.01
N ILE A 174 15.20 5.86 12.96
CA ILE A 174 14.74 4.46 13.02
C ILE A 174 15.66 3.59 13.92
N GLY A 175 16.94 3.92 14.01
CA GLY A 175 17.88 3.25 14.92
C GLY A 175 18.29 1.83 14.51
N ILE A 176 18.09 1.45 13.25
CA ILE A 176 18.68 0.21 12.68
C ILE A 176 20.19 0.45 12.47
N ASP A 177 21.02 -0.57 12.72
CA ASP A 177 22.45 -0.52 12.36
C ASP A 177 22.60 -0.39 10.84
N PHE A 178 22.86 0.83 10.39
CA PHE A 178 22.92 1.21 8.99
C PHE A 178 24.36 1.53 8.60
N ARG A 179 24.95 0.67 7.77
CA ARG A 179 26.37 0.73 7.40
C ARG A 179 26.51 1.17 5.96
N ILE A 180 27.40 2.15 5.73
CA ILE A 180 27.74 2.60 4.39
C ILE A 180 29.06 1.97 3.96
N GLY A 181 29.05 1.18 2.88
CA GLY A 181 30.24 0.50 2.38
C GLY A 181 29.94 -0.64 1.41
N GLY A 182 30.98 -1.21 0.83
CA GLY A 182 30.86 -2.30 -0.16
C GLY A 182 30.30 -1.84 -1.51
N ASP A 183 29.94 -2.83 -2.34
CA ASP A 183 29.42 -2.67 -3.71
C ASP A 183 27.97 -3.17 -3.86
N LYS A 184 27.37 -3.71 -2.79
CA LYS A 184 26.01 -4.25 -2.78
C LYS A 184 25.21 -3.72 -1.59
N ALA A 185 23.92 -3.50 -1.83
CA ALA A 185 22.96 -3.18 -0.79
C ALA A 185 22.21 -4.45 -0.35
N PHE A 186 22.04 -4.64 0.95
CA PHE A 186 21.33 -5.77 1.53
C PHE A 186 21.00 -5.54 3.01
N TYR A 187 19.98 -6.23 3.51
CA TYR A 187 19.71 -6.44 4.92
C TYR A 187 20.17 -7.85 5.37
N VAL A 188 20.77 -7.97 6.55
CA VAL A 188 21.18 -9.24 7.16
C VAL A 188 20.27 -9.57 8.35
N PRO A 189 19.30 -10.51 8.21
CA PRO A 189 18.33 -10.79 9.27
C PRO A 189 18.93 -11.35 10.57
N THR A 190 19.99 -12.16 10.50
CA THR A 190 20.61 -12.80 11.66
C THR A 190 21.32 -11.82 12.59
N ASP A 191 21.98 -10.82 12.01
CA ASP A 191 22.81 -9.85 12.74
C ASP A 191 22.14 -8.47 12.83
N ASP A 192 20.94 -8.33 12.27
CA ASP A 192 20.11 -7.13 12.29
C ASP A 192 20.83 -5.84 11.85
N TYR A 193 21.43 -5.87 10.66
CA TYR A 193 22.04 -4.67 10.06
C TYR A 193 21.75 -4.53 8.57
N VAL A 194 21.75 -3.28 8.10
CA VAL A 194 21.63 -2.88 6.70
C VAL A 194 22.99 -2.43 6.19
N VAL A 195 23.34 -2.83 4.98
CA VAL A 195 24.47 -2.28 4.22
C VAL A 195 23.95 -1.63 2.97
N VAL A 196 24.44 -0.43 2.68
CA VAL A 196 24.22 0.25 1.41
C VAL A 196 25.55 0.80 0.89
N PRO A 197 25.84 0.69 -0.43
CA PRO A 197 27.02 1.31 -1.01
C PRO A 197 27.09 2.82 -0.75
N PRO A 198 28.28 3.43 -0.83
CA PRO A 198 28.42 4.88 -0.73
C PRO A 198 27.52 5.60 -1.76
N PRO A 199 26.95 6.79 -1.44
CA PRO A 199 26.15 7.57 -2.39
C PRO A 199 26.82 7.80 -3.75
N GLN A 200 28.16 7.88 -3.77
CA GLN A 200 28.97 8.06 -4.96
C GLN A 200 28.94 6.87 -5.93
N ALA A 201 28.48 5.70 -5.46
CA ALA A 201 28.30 4.51 -6.30
C ALA A 201 27.04 4.59 -7.19
N TYR A 202 26.15 5.57 -6.95
CA TYR A 202 24.90 5.73 -7.67
C TYR A 202 25.00 6.83 -8.71
N PHE A 203 24.55 6.55 -9.93
CA PHE A 203 24.54 7.52 -11.03
C PHE A 203 23.65 8.74 -10.71
N GLU A 204 22.47 8.49 -10.15
CA GLU A 204 21.59 9.54 -9.63
C GLU A 204 21.57 9.46 -8.09
N PRO A 205 21.91 10.54 -7.36
CA PRO A 205 21.95 10.53 -5.90
C PRO A 205 20.64 10.09 -5.23
N ILE A 206 19.49 10.35 -5.87
CA ILE A 206 18.18 9.96 -5.34
C ILE A 206 18.00 8.42 -5.27
N ASN A 207 18.71 7.66 -6.12
CA ASN A 207 18.65 6.19 -6.11
C ASN A 207 19.30 5.59 -4.86
N TRP A 208 20.22 6.31 -4.22
CA TRP A 208 20.76 5.90 -2.93
C TRP A 208 19.64 5.86 -1.87
N HIS A 209 18.79 6.88 -1.81
CA HIS A 209 17.66 6.95 -0.88
C HIS A 209 16.60 5.88 -1.16
N ARG A 210 16.27 5.64 -2.43
CA ARG A 210 15.36 4.55 -2.84
C ARG A 210 15.89 3.17 -2.41
N THR A 211 17.19 2.97 -2.54
CA THR A 211 17.89 1.75 -2.11
C THR A 211 17.86 1.61 -0.60
N ALA A 212 18.23 2.66 0.13
CA ALA A 212 18.21 2.66 1.60
C ALA A 212 16.81 2.34 2.15
N LEU A 213 15.76 2.96 1.61
CA LEU A 213 14.37 2.69 2.01
C LEU A 213 13.92 1.26 1.70
N HIS A 214 14.42 0.65 0.61
CA HIS A 214 14.15 -0.75 0.30
C HIS A 214 14.80 -1.69 1.32
N GLU A 215 16.09 -1.50 1.63
CA GLU A 215 16.79 -2.36 2.62
C GLU A 215 16.22 -2.17 4.04
N ILE A 216 15.86 -0.93 4.41
CA ILE A 216 15.12 -0.66 5.66
C ILE A 216 13.74 -1.31 5.62
N GLY A 217 13.13 -1.39 4.44
CA GLY A 217 11.92 -2.14 4.18
C GLY A 217 12.06 -3.59 4.62
N HIS A 218 13.10 -4.30 4.16
CA HIS A 218 13.43 -5.65 4.65
C HIS A 218 13.68 -5.68 6.15
N ALA A 219 14.51 -4.76 6.64
CA ALA A 219 14.85 -4.69 8.05
C ALA A 219 13.60 -4.59 8.94
N SER A 220 12.58 -3.81 8.57
CA SER A 220 11.32 -3.71 9.34
C SER A 220 10.65 -5.08 9.61
N GLY A 221 10.96 -6.11 8.82
CA GLY A 221 10.46 -7.48 8.99
C GLY A 221 11.11 -8.31 10.10
N HIS A 222 12.15 -7.83 10.77
CA HIS A 222 12.82 -8.56 11.86
C HIS A 222 11.88 -8.93 13.01
N HIS A 223 12.23 -9.97 13.76
CA HIS A 223 11.38 -10.56 14.81
C HIS A 223 11.06 -9.59 15.96
N CYS A 224 11.95 -8.64 16.27
CA CYS A 224 11.69 -7.60 17.27
C CYS A 224 10.89 -6.39 16.73
N ARG A 225 10.54 -6.38 15.44
CA ARG A 225 9.81 -5.32 14.76
C ARG A 225 8.45 -5.83 14.25
N LEU A 226 8.27 -5.98 12.94
CA LEU A 226 7.00 -6.44 12.35
C LEU A 226 6.93 -7.96 12.17
N ASN A 227 8.01 -8.68 12.51
CA ASN A 227 8.07 -10.13 12.57
C ASN A 227 7.49 -10.83 11.33
N ARG A 228 7.97 -10.42 10.15
CA ARG A 228 7.66 -11.05 8.87
C ARG A 228 8.54 -12.29 8.67
N ASP A 229 8.10 -13.20 7.80
CA ASP A 229 8.87 -14.38 7.44
C ASP A 229 10.00 -14.03 6.47
N LEU A 230 11.21 -13.84 7.02
CA LEU A 230 12.44 -13.59 6.27
C LEU A 230 13.25 -14.87 6.02
N SER A 231 12.66 -16.07 6.18
CA SER A 231 13.38 -17.35 6.08
C SER A 231 13.65 -17.82 4.65
N GLY A 232 13.23 -17.06 3.62
CA GLY A 232 13.34 -17.46 2.22
C GLY A 232 14.77 -17.26 1.69
N SER A 233 15.27 -18.23 0.93
CA SER A 233 16.54 -18.08 0.19
C SER A 233 16.31 -17.45 -1.19
N PHE A 234 17.34 -16.84 -1.75
CA PHE A 234 17.30 -16.28 -3.12
C PHE A 234 16.68 -17.28 -4.13
N GLY A 235 15.77 -16.78 -4.97
CA GLY A 235 15.03 -17.58 -5.96
C GLY A 235 13.87 -18.42 -5.41
N SER A 236 13.66 -18.47 -4.09
CA SER A 236 12.48 -19.13 -3.50
C SER A 236 11.21 -18.26 -3.60
N LYS A 237 10.03 -18.88 -3.54
CA LYS A 237 8.74 -18.17 -3.47
C LYS A 237 8.62 -17.26 -2.24
N LYS A 238 9.13 -17.72 -1.09
CA LYS A 238 9.14 -16.92 0.15
C LYS A 238 9.99 -15.65 -0.03
N TYR A 239 11.18 -15.80 -0.61
CA TYR A 239 12.05 -14.67 -0.92
C TYR A 239 11.39 -13.71 -1.92
N ALA A 240 10.83 -14.21 -3.02
CA ALA A 240 10.13 -13.38 -4.00
C ALA A 240 8.93 -12.62 -3.40
N PHE A 241 8.22 -13.23 -2.44
CA PHE A 241 7.13 -12.57 -1.72
C PHE A 241 7.63 -11.44 -0.81
N GLU A 242 8.76 -11.62 -0.13
CA GLU A 242 9.37 -10.56 0.69
C GLU A 242 9.97 -9.44 -0.17
N GLU A 243 10.58 -9.74 -1.31
CA GLU A 243 10.99 -8.72 -2.29
C GLU A 243 9.80 -7.90 -2.80
N LEU A 244 8.66 -8.56 -3.09
CA LEU A 244 7.42 -7.87 -3.47
C LEU A 244 6.92 -6.95 -2.35
N ILE A 245 7.08 -7.34 -1.08
CA ILE A 245 6.76 -6.50 0.07
C ILE A 245 7.73 -5.31 0.14
N ALA A 246 9.04 -5.55 0.09
CA ALA A 246 10.07 -4.50 0.21
C ALA A 246 10.00 -3.45 -0.91
N GLU A 247 9.73 -3.86 -2.15
CA GLU A 247 9.51 -2.93 -3.27
C GLU A 247 8.28 -2.04 -3.04
N GLN A 248 7.18 -2.60 -2.52
CA GLN A 248 6.00 -1.80 -2.16
C GLN A 248 6.25 -0.89 -0.95
N ILE A 249 7.01 -1.35 0.06
CA ILE A 249 7.41 -0.51 1.21
C ILE A 249 8.20 0.69 0.72
N SER A 250 9.22 0.46 -0.10
CA SER A 250 10.06 1.51 -0.65
C SER A 250 9.21 2.49 -1.45
N ALA A 251 8.32 2.00 -2.32
CA ALA A 251 7.41 2.84 -3.09
C ALA A 251 6.49 3.71 -2.22
N PHE A 252 5.88 3.15 -1.17
CA PHE A 252 4.99 3.89 -0.28
C PHE A 252 5.74 4.94 0.55
N CYS A 253 6.94 4.60 1.04
CA CYS A 253 7.80 5.56 1.73
C CYS A 253 8.25 6.68 0.78
N CYS A 254 8.74 6.32 -0.41
CA CYS A 254 9.15 7.27 -1.45
C CYS A 254 8.03 8.24 -1.78
N ALA A 255 6.81 7.75 -2.09
CA ALA A 255 5.67 8.59 -2.39
C ALA A 255 5.31 9.53 -1.22
N SER A 256 5.42 9.07 0.02
CA SER A 256 5.15 9.88 1.22
C SER A 256 6.22 10.95 1.47
N LEU A 257 7.45 10.70 1.04
CA LEU A 257 8.60 11.59 1.20
C LEU A 257 8.80 12.54 0.00
N GLY A 258 8.00 12.40 -1.06
CA GLY A 258 8.12 13.20 -2.28
C GLY A 258 9.16 12.67 -3.28
N ILE A 259 9.62 11.43 -3.11
CA ILE A 259 10.55 10.74 -4.02
C ILE A 259 9.75 9.93 -5.01
N VAL A 260 9.94 10.15 -6.32
CA VAL A 260 9.30 9.30 -7.35
C VAL A 260 9.77 7.85 -7.14
N PRO A 261 8.87 6.89 -6.89
CA PRO A 261 9.24 5.47 -6.77
C PRO A 261 9.85 4.93 -8.07
N THR A 262 10.71 3.92 -7.95
CA THR A 262 11.23 3.14 -9.09
C THR A 262 11.35 1.68 -8.68
N VAL A 263 11.37 0.75 -9.63
CA VAL A 263 11.73 -0.65 -9.37
C VAL A 263 13.24 -0.80 -9.49
N ARG A 264 13.87 -1.48 -8.53
CA ARG A 264 15.32 -1.72 -8.58
C ARG A 264 15.69 -2.96 -9.39
N HIS A 265 14.89 -4.02 -9.32
CA HIS A 265 15.22 -5.31 -9.92
C HIS A 265 14.06 -5.85 -10.75
N ALA A 266 13.97 -5.44 -12.02
CA ALA A 266 12.98 -5.98 -12.95
C ALA A 266 13.07 -7.51 -13.11
N ASP A 267 14.24 -8.10 -12.80
CA ASP A 267 14.51 -9.53 -12.82
C ASP A 267 13.58 -10.34 -11.90
N TYR A 268 12.99 -9.73 -10.87
CA TYR A 268 12.03 -10.42 -9.99
C TYR A 268 10.58 -10.43 -10.52
N THR A 269 10.29 -9.72 -11.61
CA THR A 269 8.92 -9.63 -12.15
C THR A 269 8.36 -11.02 -12.47
N GLY A 270 9.18 -11.91 -13.03
CA GLY A 270 8.79 -13.31 -13.28
C GLY A 270 8.41 -14.06 -12.01
N PHE A 271 9.24 -13.94 -10.97
CA PHE A 271 8.96 -14.58 -9.68
C PHE A 271 7.75 -13.99 -8.96
N TRP A 272 7.51 -12.69 -9.08
CA TRP A 272 6.28 -12.07 -8.56
C TRP A 272 5.05 -12.60 -9.29
N LEU A 273 5.08 -12.68 -10.63
CA LEU A 273 3.99 -13.24 -11.40
C LEU A 273 3.67 -14.68 -10.98
N ASP A 274 4.67 -15.51 -10.73
CA ASP A 274 4.47 -16.89 -10.25
C ASP A 274 3.77 -16.92 -8.89
N VAL A 275 4.23 -16.09 -7.94
CA VAL A 275 3.60 -15.96 -6.61
C VAL A 275 2.13 -15.50 -6.73
N LEU A 276 1.86 -14.51 -7.59
CA LEU A 276 0.52 -13.95 -7.76
C LEU A 276 -0.45 -14.89 -8.47
N ARG A 277 0.04 -15.69 -9.43
CA ARG A 277 -0.77 -16.69 -10.16
C ARG A 277 -1.15 -17.88 -9.28
N GLU A 278 -0.27 -18.26 -8.35
CA GLU A 278 -0.52 -19.38 -7.44
C GLU A 278 -1.43 -18.99 -6.27
N ASP A 279 -1.32 -17.77 -5.76
CA ASP A 279 -2.14 -17.30 -4.65
C ASP A 279 -2.77 -15.93 -4.94
N SER A 280 -4.07 -15.94 -5.24
CA SER A 280 -4.85 -14.73 -5.52
C SER A 280 -5.02 -13.78 -4.33
N ARG A 281 -4.55 -14.14 -3.14
CA ARG A 281 -4.50 -13.27 -1.97
C ARG A 281 -3.12 -12.66 -1.75
N ALA A 282 -2.09 -13.11 -2.47
CA ALA A 282 -0.70 -12.70 -2.24
C ALA A 282 -0.54 -11.18 -2.34
N ILE A 283 -1.04 -10.53 -3.39
CA ILE A 283 -0.90 -9.07 -3.54
C ILE A 283 -1.58 -8.29 -2.41
N VAL A 284 -2.76 -8.73 -1.96
CA VAL A 284 -3.49 -8.07 -0.87
C VAL A 284 -2.72 -8.20 0.45
N ARG A 285 -2.12 -9.37 0.72
CA ARG A 285 -1.25 -9.57 1.89
C ARG A 285 0.03 -8.76 1.79
N ALA A 286 0.68 -8.76 0.62
CA ALA A 286 1.93 -8.03 0.40
C ALA A 286 1.70 -6.53 0.60
N ALA A 287 0.69 -5.95 -0.04
CA ALA A 287 0.34 -4.55 0.12
C ALA A 287 -0.03 -4.20 1.56
N SER A 288 -0.77 -5.08 2.26
CA SER A 288 -1.09 -4.87 3.68
C SER A 288 0.15 -4.86 4.59
N GLN A 289 1.10 -5.77 4.37
CA GLN A 289 2.36 -5.79 5.10
C GLN A 289 3.22 -4.57 4.75
N ALA A 290 3.24 -4.18 3.47
CA ALA A 290 3.97 -3.02 3.01
C ALA A 290 3.45 -1.71 3.61
N SER A 291 2.13 -1.50 3.71
CA SER A 291 1.60 -0.31 4.38
C SER A 291 1.92 -0.28 5.87
N LYS A 292 1.80 -1.40 6.59
CA LYS A 292 2.19 -1.45 8.01
C LYS A 292 3.67 -1.12 8.22
N ALA A 293 4.53 -1.60 7.32
CA ALA A 293 5.95 -1.30 7.36
C ALA A 293 6.26 0.14 6.97
N ALA A 294 5.59 0.70 5.95
CA ALA A 294 5.72 2.11 5.61
C ALA A 294 5.24 3.01 6.76
N ASP A 295 4.10 2.72 7.38
CA ASP A 295 3.60 3.45 8.55
C ASP A 295 4.58 3.38 9.72
N TRP A 296 5.13 2.18 10.01
CA TRP A 296 6.15 2.02 11.05
C TRP A 296 7.42 2.82 10.74
N ILE A 297 7.95 2.73 9.52
CA ILE A 297 9.13 3.50 9.08
C ILE A 297 8.86 5.00 9.22
N LEU A 298 7.75 5.49 8.65
CA LEU A 298 7.43 6.92 8.61
C LEU A 298 7.06 7.49 9.98
N SER A 299 6.69 6.65 10.96
CA SER A 299 6.42 7.09 12.34
C SER A 299 7.64 7.64 13.08
N PHE A 300 8.85 7.39 12.56
CA PHE A 300 10.10 7.97 13.09
C PHE A 300 10.43 9.35 12.50
N LEU A 301 9.60 9.86 11.58
CA LEU A 301 9.71 11.26 11.17
C LEU A 301 9.36 12.16 12.35
N SER A 302 10.21 13.13 12.66
CA SER A 302 9.91 14.17 13.63
C SER A 302 8.65 14.93 13.19
N ASP A 303 7.66 15.04 14.08
CA ASP A 303 6.52 15.93 13.89
C ASP A 303 7.00 17.38 13.93
N GLU A 304 7.42 17.93 12.79
CA GLU A 304 7.54 19.39 12.66
C GLU A 304 6.17 20.08 12.53
N THR A 305 5.07 19.32 12.57
CA THR A 305 3.71 19.86 12.59
C THR A 305 2.86 19.14 13.63
N GLY A 306 2.74 19.73 14.82
CA GLY A 306 1.81 19.28 15.84
C GLY A 306 0.37 19.30 15.34
N ALA A 307 -0.21 18.12 15.13
CA ALA A 307 -1.65 17.92 15.05
C ALA A 307 -2.00 16.67 15.84
N ALA A 308 -2.55 16.88 17.03
CA ALA A 308 -2.99 15.83 17.92
C ALA A 308 -4.07 14.96 17.24
N ASP A 309 -3.82 13.66 17.16
CA ASP A 309 -4.76 12.68 16.60
C ASP A 309 -5.84 12.35 17.65
N THR A 310 -6.98 13.04 17.56
CA THR A 310 -8.20 12.66 18.27
C THR A 310 -9.30 12.32 17.26
N ALA A 311 -9.44 11.04 16.89
CA ALA A 311 -10.73 10.52 16.42
C ALA A 311 -10.78 8.99 16.33
N THR A 312 -11.22 8.35 17.41
CA THR A 312 -11.91 7.05 17.38
C THR A 312 -13.34 7.25 16.88
N CYS A 313 -13.57 7.21 15.56
CA CYS A 313 -14.76 6.61 14.95
C CYS A 313 -14.57 6.51 13.42
N ASP A 314 -15.01 5.38 12.87
CA ASP A 314 -15.13 5.03 11.45
C ASP A 314 -13.84 4.86 10.60
N ARG A 315 -13.17 3.71 10.82
CA ARG A 315 -12.12 3.13 9.95
C ARG A 315 -12.67 2.50 8.65
N ARG A 316 -13.96 2.69 8.32
CA ARG A 316 -14.61 1.89 7.26
C ARG A 316 -14.38 2.41 5.84
N ALA A 317 -13.89 3.64 5.69
CA ALA A 317 -13.78 4.30 4.38
C ALA A 317 -12.48 5.11 4.16
N ALA A 318 -11.48 4.95 5.04
CA ALA A 318 -10.13 5.45 4.85
C ALA A 318 -9.16 4.27 5.01
#